data_AF-A0A0D8I0F9-F1
#
_entry.id   AF-A0A0D8I0F9-F1
#
_cell.length_a   1.000
_cell.length_b   1.000
_cell.length_c   1.000
_cell.angle_alpha   90.00
_cell.angle_beta   90.00
_cell.angle_gamma   90.00
#
_symmetry.space_group_name_H-M   'P 1'
#
loop_
_entity.id
_entity.type
_entity.pdbx_description
1 polymer ?
#
loop_
_entity_poly.entity_id
_entity_poly.type
_entity_poly.pdbx_seq_one_letter_code
_entity_poly.pdbx_strand_id
1 'polypeptide(L)'
;MSISRKALRIAGATSALMLLAAVPSTASLPTAGPLAPANPYLGPVGTATMHGDAGSSDVTPLPGPGIEPHEVTAFPLMSACPTILQGSDGLIVSLCTTMLGQIPTIHLIDPKAEASPFGRSVAQLPLAKGSLLGGVYAYLDHENRLVAVDGNRQLVRIAHAQNPDGTWRLELSDVIDLSGVVAADDNVTGLAPDWTGNVWFATGHGTVGVVGTDRIAHTIDLPEGEQVQNSISTSPTGTAVATTHALYQLSRKGDDIAVDWRQPYNRGPARNPGQLSWGTGSTPTYFGPSTGSDFVTIIDNAHPTVSVRVYRSDTGAEVCSQPVLTAAGKDGSPSGSENSPIAIGHSIYVAGTYGYPYPTTPEGAGPAVPATAPFNGGMTRVDIDPVGCHVVWDNTIRSSAVPHLSTADDNIYTVTRNGSADTTPLDGYSFAVIDSKDGTQIGSTTMPATAVHDTLQMSALITASGEYYQGTISGIVRVRAY
;
A
#
# COMPACT_ATOMS: atom_id res chain seq x y z
N MET A 1 85.59 -47.31 1.47
CA MET A 1 85.78 -45.89 1.82
C MET A 1 84.53 -45.12 1.44
N SER A 2 84.02 -44.33 2.38
CA SER A 2 82.99 -43.27 2.27
C SER A 2 81.52 -43.64 2.01
N ILE A 3 80.85 -43.78 3.16
CA ILE A 3 79.45 -43.62 3.55
C ILE A 3 78.61 -42.62 2.71
N SER A 4 77.42 -43.07 2.31
CA SER A 4 76.31 -42.30 1.74
C SER A 4 75.54 -41.52 2.82
N ARG A 5 75.32 -40.21 2.60
CA ARG A 5 74.50 -39.34 3.47
C ARG A 5 73.12 -39.11 2.84
N LYS A 6 72.08 -39.55 3.55
CA LYS A 6 70.67 -39.20 3.30
C LYS A 6 70.44 -37.73 3.66
N ALA A 7 69.88 -36.95 2.73
CA ALA A 7 69.38 -35.61 2.99
C ALA A 7 67.89 -35.66 3.37
N LEU A 8 67.58 -35.04 4.50
CA LEU A 8 66.26 -34.89 5.11
C LEU A 8 65.47 -33.81 4.35
N ARG A 9 64.26 -34.13 3.88
CA ARG A 9 63.33 -33.15 3.31
C ARG A 9 62.58 -32.45 4.46
N ILE A 10 62.80 -31.15 4.62
CA ILE A 10 61.99 -30.27 5.47
C ILE A 10 60.96 -29.60 4.55
N ALA A 11 59.68 -29.86 4.79
CA ALA A 11 58.57 -29.16 4.14
C ALA A 11 58.38 -27.80 4.81
N GLY A 12 58.67 -26.72 4.09
CA GLY A 12 58.31 -25.36 4.50
C GLY A 12 56.87 -25.06 4.07
N ALA A 13 56.00 -24.77 5.04
CA ALA A 13 54.67 -24.25 4.80
C ALA A 13 54.77 -22.74 4.51
N THR A 14 54.46 -22.32 3.30
CA THR A 14 54.29 -20.92 2.91
C THR A 14 52.88 -20.47 3.23
N SER A 15 52.72 -19.69 4.31
CA SER A 15 51.47 -19.00 4.62
C SER A 15 51.27 -17.85 3.62
N ALA A 16 50.32 -18.00 2.70
CA ALA A 16 49.84 -16.91 1.87
C ALA A 16 48.88 -16.02 2.69
N LEU A 17 49.32 -14.81 3.01
CA LEU A 17 48.46 -13.76 3.55
C LEU A 17 47.50 -13.32 2.43
N MET A 18 46.25 -13.77 2.48
CA MET A 18 45.17 -13.14 1.71
C MET A 18 44.85 -11.79 2.35
N LEU A 19 45.21 -10.69 1.69
CA LEU A 19 44.58 -9.40 1.97
C LEU A 19 43.12 -9.49 1.52
N LEU A 20 42.20 -9.66 2.48
CA LEU A 20 40.79 -9.31 2.25
C LEU A 20 40.74 -7.79 2.04
N ALA A 21 40.47 -7.37 0.81
CA ALA A 21 39.99 -6.02 0.57
C ALA A 21 38.62 -5.89 1.24
N ALA A 22 38.55 -5.09 2.31
CA ALA A 22 37.28 -4.69 2.88
C ALA A 22 36.52 -3.89 1.81
N VAL A 23 35.42 -4.46 1.32
CA VAL A 23 34.43 -3.71 0.54
C VAL A 23 33.93 -2.60 1.47
N PRO A 24 33.90 -1.31 1.05
CA PRO A 24 33.36 -0.27 1.89
C PRO A 24 31.89 -0.63 2.16
N SER A 25 31.51 -0.79 3.43
CA SER A 25 30.11 -0.74 3.82
C SER A 25 29.60 0.61 3.36
N THR A 26 28.80 0.64 2.29
CA THR A 26 28.00 1.81 1.94
C THR A 26 27.15 2.09 3.16
N ALA A 27 27.44 3.18 3.87
CA ALA A 27 26.62 3.63 4.99
C ALA A 27 25.20 3.78 4.44
N SER A 28 24.24 3.04 5.02
CA SER A 28 22.84 3.23 4.69
C SER A 28 22.52 4.70 4.93
N LEU A 29 21.89 5.35 3.94
CA LEU A 29 21.33 6.66 4.19
C LEU A 29 20.30 6.46 5.31
N PRO A 30 20.27 7.33 6.35
CA PRO A 30 19.21 7.25 7.34
C PRO A 30 17.87 7.31 6.60
N THR A 31 16.87 6.57 7.10
CA THR A 31 15.47 6.63 6.63
C THR A 31 14.92 8.02 6.98
N ALA A 32 15.41 9.03 6.27
CA ALA A 32 15.29 10.43 6.62
C ALA A 32 14.89 11.21 5.37
N GLY A 33 13.74 11.84 5.49
CA GLY A 33 13.17 12.73 4.50
C GLY A 33 11.84 13.24 5.02
N PRO A 34 11.37 14.40 4.55
CA PRO A 34 10.05 14.88 4.94
C PRO A 34 8.98 13.99 4.30
N LEU A 35 7.87 13.79 5.01
CA LEU A 35 6.60 13.51 4.35
C LEU A 35 6.22 14.73 3.47
N ALA A 36 5.41 14.50 2.45
CA ALA A 36 4.81 15.61 1.70
C ALA A 36 4.06 16.55 2.67
N PRO A 37 3.95 17.86 2.36
CA PRO A 37 3.18 18.79 3.19
C PRO A 37 1.77 18.26 3.43
N ALA A 38 1.25 18.36 4.66
CA ALA A 38 -0.10 17.91 4.96
C ALA A 38 -1.11 18.56 3.99
N ASN A 39 -2.04 17.76 3.45
CA ASN A 39 -3.11 18.27 2.61
C ASN A 39 -4.20 18.90 3.50
N PRO A 40 -4.52 20.19 3.34
CA PRO A 40 -5.46 20.89 4.23
C PRO A 40 -6.91 20.42 4.13
N TYR A 41 -7.25 19.63 3.10
CA TYR A 41 -8.58 19.08 2.89
C TYR A 41 -8.69 17.60 3.27
N LEU A 42 -7.59 17.01 3.73
CA LEU A 42 -7.51 15.67 4.29
C LEU A 42 -7.59 15.75 5.82
N GLY A 43 -8.01 14.66 6.46
CA GLY A 43 -7.89 14.46 7.91
C GLY A 43 -6.43 14.33 8.37
N PRO A 44 -6.20 13.80 9.59
CA PRO A 44 -4.84 13.71 10.14
C PRO A 44 -3.87 12.90 9.26
N VAL A 45 -2.63 13.37 9.18
CA VAL A 45 -1.53 12.66 8.49
C VAL A 45 -1.29 11.31 9.17
N GLY A 46 -1.15 10.26 8.37
CA GLY A 46 -0.91 8.88 8.80
C GLY A 46 -2.18 8.04 8.96
N THR A 47 -3.37 8.66 9.03
CA THR A 47 -4.62 7.93 9.37
C THR A 47 -5.82 8.23 8.48
N ALA A 48 -5.76 9.26 7.64
CA ALA A 48 -6.90 9.72 6.85
C ALA A 48 -7.03 9.05 5.47
N THR A 49 -6.03 8.31 5.01
CA THR A 49 -6.08 7.50 3.78
C THR A 49 -5.59 6.08 4.06
N MET A 50 -5.91 5.16 3.15
CA MET A 50 -5.40 3.78 3.18
C MET A 50 -3.86 3.72 3.17
N HIS A 51 -3.22 4.71 2.55
CA HIS A 51 -1.78 4.76 2.31
C HIS A 51 -1.08 5.86 3.15
N GLY A 52 -1.64 6.22 4.30
CA GLY A 52 -1.09 7.17 5.27
C GLY A 52 -1.27 8.65 4.89
N ASP A 53 -1.08 9.02 3.63
CA ASP A 53 -1.22 10.41 3.15
C ASP A 53 -1.84 10.50 1.75
N ALA A 54 -1.94 11.73 1.24
CA ALA A 54 -2.47 12.02 -0.10
C ALA A 54 -1.53 11.55 -1.23
N GLY A 55 -0.24 11.43 -0.95
CA GLY A 55 0.81 10.98 -1.87
C GLY A 55 0.96 9.45 -1.91
N SER A 56 0.23 8.73 -1.05
CA SER A 56 0.26 7.27 -0.91
C SER A 56 1.63 6.72 -0.54
N SER A 57 2.29 7.34 0.44
CA SER A 57 3.63 6.96 0.91
C SER A 57 3.68 5.62 1.66
N ASP A 58 2.56 5.16 2.22
CA ASP A 58 2.51 4.08 3.23
C ASP A 58 3.43 4.36 4.44
N VAL A 59 3.62 5.65 4.74
CA VAL A 59 4.40 6.13 5.87
C VAL A 59 3.51 6.90 6.85
N THR A 60 3.74 6.67 8.13
CA THR A 60 3.07 7.40 9.21
C THR A 60 4.07 8.04 10.16
N PRO A 61 3.79 9.27 10.66
CA PRO A 61 4.58 9.88 11.72
C PRO A 61 4.26 9.29 13.11
N LEU A 62 3.30 8.37 13.20
CA LEU A 62 2.82 7.81 14.45
C LEU A 62 3.63 6.57 14.83
N PRO A 63 3.96 6.38 16.12
CA PRO A 63 4.60 5.14 16.56
C PRO A 63 3.63 3.97 16.40
N GLY A 64 4.15 2.81 15.98
CA GLY A 64 3.37 1.58 16.01
C GLY A 64 3.38 0.91 17.39
N PRO A 65 2.81 -0.30 17.51
CA PRO A 65 2.80 -1.05 18.77
C PRO A 65 4.20 -1.43 19.31
N GLY A 66 5.24 -1.30 18.47
CA GLY A 66 6.61 -1.67 18.85
C GLY A 66 6.83 -3.18 18.92
N ILE A 67 7.84 -3.59 19.69
CA ILE A 67 8.26 -4.99 19.89
C ILE A 67 7.87 -5.55 21.26
N GLU A 68 7.19 -4.73 22.07
CA GLU A 68 6.75 -5.13 23.40
C GLU A 68 5.70 -6.25 23.32
N PRO A 69 5.42 -6.96 24.42
CA PRO A 69 4.32 -7.91 24.43
C PRO A 69 3.02 -7.21 24.00
N HIS A 70 2.22 -7.89 23.18
CA HIS A 70 0.99 -7.32 22.64
C HIS A 70 -0.26 -8.04 23.12
N GLU A 71 -1.33 -7.28 23.29
CA GLU A 71 -2.70 -7.80 23.30
C GLU A 71 -3.25 -7.82 21.88
N VAL A 72 -3.85 -8.94 21.49
CA VAL A 72 -4.52 -9.09 20.19
C VAL A 72 -6.03 -9.24 20.40
N THR A 73 -6.81 -8.36 19.81
CA THR A 73 -8.28 -8.36 19.89
C THR A 73 -8.87 -8.51 18.49
N ALA A 74 -9.79 -9.45 18.29
CA ALA A 74 -10.55 -9.57 17.04
C ALA A 74 -11.90 -8.85 17.14
N PHE A 75 -12.28 -8.13 16.08
CA PHE A 75 -13.57 -7.50 15.88
C PHE A 75 -14.28 -8.20 14.70
N PRO A 76 -15.10 -9.22 14.96
CA PRO A 76 -15.83 -9.91 13.90
C PRO A 76 -16.93 -8.99 13.37
N LEU A 77 -16.80 -8.56 12.11
CA LEU A 77 -17.77 -7.70 11.43
C LEU A 77 -18.53 -8.43 10.32
N MET A 78 -18.23 -9.73 10.12
CA MET A 78 -18.77 -10.54 9.01
C MET A 78 -18.58 -9.87 7.64
N SER A 79 -17.47 -9.12 7.52
CA SER A 79 -17.18 -8.25 6.40
C SER A 79 -15.66 -8.18 6.20
N ALA A 80 -15.22 -8.12 4.95
CA ALA A 80 -13.84 -7.81 4.59
C ALA A 80 -13.62 -6.30 4.72
N CYS A 81 -12.62 -5.84 5.47
CA CYS A 81 -12.43 -4.42 5.79
C CYS A 81 -11.15 -3.84 5.18
N PRO A 82 -11.12 -3.56 3.86
CA PRO A 82 -9.91 -3.08 3.18
C PRO A 82 -9.47 -1.68 3.62
N THR A 83 -10.42 -0.87 4.10
CA THR A 83 -10.19 0.54 4.40
C THR A 83 -10.53 0.80 5.85
N ILE A 84 -9.52 1.19 6.63
CA ILE A 84 -9.63 1.51 8.05
C ILE A 84 -8.92 2.85 8.24
N LEU A 85 -9.67 3.88 8.64
CA LEU A 85 -9.18 5.25 8.76
C LEU A 85 -9.46 5.77 10.18
N GLN A 86 -8.72 6.76 10.64
CA GLN A 86 -9.01 7.43 11.92
C GLN A 86 -9.07 8.95 11.76
N GLY A 87 -10.16 9.53 12.26
CA GLY A 87 -10.36 10.98 12.30
C GLY A 87 -9.60 11.65 13.43
N SER A 88 -9.55 12.98 13.41
CA SER A 88 -8.90 13.80 14.45
C SER A 88 -9.57 13.70 15.82
N ASP A 89 -10.79 13.18 15.89
CA ASP A 89 -11.54 12.89 17.11
C ASP A 89 -11.18 11.52 17.73
N GLY A 90 -10.33 10.73 17.06
CA GLY A 90 -9.89 9.42 17.50
C GLY A 90 -10.84 8.28 17.15
N LEU A 91 -11.97 8.55 16.50
CA LEU A 91 -12.87 7.51 16.01
C LEU A 91 -12.31 6.86 14.75
N ILE A 92 -12.55 5.57 14.61
CA ILE A 92 -12.17 4.81 13.42
C ILE A 92 -13.37 4.73 12.50
N VAL A 93 -13.17 5.06 11.23
CA VAL A 93 -14.16 4.89 10.17
C VAL A 93 -13.62 3.82 9.22
N SER A 94 -14.31 2.68 9.17
CA SER A 94 -13.93 1.58 8.30
C SER A 94 -14.95 1.38 7.19
N LEU A 95 -14.50 1.28 5.94
CA LEU A 95 -15.32 0.84 4.83
C LEU A 95 -15.05 -0.66 4.60
N CYS A 96 -16.06 -1.47 4.87
CA CYS A 96 -16.01 -2.93 4.75
C CYS A 96 -17.00 -3.44 3.70
N THR A 97 -16.77 -4.63 3.16
CA THR A 97 -17.69 -5.33 2.26
C THR A 97 -18.25 -6.56 2.96
N THR A 98 -19.56 -6.64 3.12
CA THR A 98 -20.20 -7.76 3.82
C THR A 98 -19.96 -9.10 3.12
N MET A 99 -19.68 -10.16 3.88
CA MET A 99 -19.48 -11.50 3.29
C MET A 99 -20.74 -12.01 2.56
N LEU A 100 -21.93 -11.70 3.09
CA LEU A 100 -23.20 -11.97 2.44
C LEU A 100 -23.64 -10.74 1.63
N GLY A 101 -23.93 -10.93 0.35
CA GLY A 101 -24.41 -9.88 -0.55
C GLY A 101 -23.32 -8.94 -1.10
N GLN A 102 -22.12 -8.92 -0.50
CA GLN A 102 -21.02 -8.01 -0.87
C GLN A 102 -21.49 -6.55 -0.92
N ILE A 103 -22.11 -6.10 0.18
CA ILE A 103 -22.63 -4.75 0.33
C ILE A 103 -21.54 -3.90 0.99
N PRO A 104 -21.05 -2.83 0.34
CA PRO A 104 -20.14 -1.89 0.98
C PRO A 104 -20.86 -1.23 2.16
N THR A 105 -20.26 -1.28 3.34
CA THR A 105 -20.84 -0.81 4.60
C THR A 105 -19.77 -0.07 5.38
N ILE A 106 -20.10 1.17 5.76
CA ILE A 106 -19.27 1.98 6.65
C ILE A 106 -19.57 1.55 8.07
N HIS A 107 -18.52 1.29 8.85
CA HIS A 107 -18.56 1.04 10.28
C HIS A 107 -17.86 2.19 11.01
N LEU A 108 -18.55 2.82 11.95
CA LEU A 108 -17.93 3.71 12.92
C LEU A 108 -17.53 2.89 14.14
N ILE A 109 -16.26 2.94 14.51
CA ILE A 109 -15.67 2.16 15.60
C ILE A 109 -15.11 3.14 16.63
N ASP A 110 -15.52 2.98 17.89
CA ASP A 110 -14.96 3.72 19.01
C ASP A 110 -13.88 2.85 19.71
N PRO A 111 -12.59 3.22 19.63
CA PRO A 111 -11.51 2.50 20.30
C PRO A 111 -11.63 2.50 21.84
N LYS A 112 -12.44 3.40 22.42
CA LYS A 112 -12.64 3.53 23.87
C LYS A 112 -13.87 2.79 24.37
N ALA A 113 -14.79 2.41 23.49
CA ALA A 113 -15.98 1.66 23.88
C ALA A 113 -15.61 0.31 24.52
N GLU A 114 -16.40 -0.13 25.50
CA GLU A 114 -16.19 -1.41 26.17
C GLU A 114 -16.21 -2.58 25.17
N ALA A 115 -15.42 -3.62 25.43
CA ALA A 115 -15.36 -4.79 24.57
C ALA A 115 -16.71 -5.54 24.58
N SER A 116 -17.45 -5.47 23.48
CA SER A 116 -18.65 -6.27 23.25
C SER A 116 -18.31 -7.53 22.44
N PRO A 117 -18.94 -8.68 22.73
CA PRO A 117 -18.75 -9.92 21.97
C PRO A 117 -19.16 -9.83 20.49
N PHE A 118 -19.86 -8.76 20.07
CA PHE A 118 -20.38 -8.59 18.70
C PHE A 118 -19.72 -7.45 17.91
N GLY A 119 -18.51 -7.02 18.29
CA GLY A 119 -17.77 -5.96 17.61
C GLY A 119 -18.06 -4.56 18.16
N ARG A 120 -17.12 -3.63 17.93
CA ARG A 120 -17.15 -2.24 18.42
C ARG A 120 -17.77 -1.24 17.44
N SER A 121 -18.55 -1.72 16.46
CA SER A 121 -19.25 -0.84 15.52
C SER A 121 -20.37 -0.12 16.28
N VAL A 122 -20.16 1.16 16.59
CA VAL A 122 -21.11 2.02 17.31
C VAL A 122 -22.15 2.65 16.40
N ALA A 123 -21.89 2.68 15.09
CA ALA A 123 -22.84 2.99 14.03
C ALA A 123 -22.43 2.25 12.74
N GLN A 124 -23.39 2.06 11.82
CA GLN A 124 -23.10 1.51 10.50
C GLN A 124 -24.02 2.11 9.43
N LEU A 125 -23.53 2.24 8.20
CA LEU A 125 -24.28 2.76 7.05
C LEU A 125 -23.91 1.98 5.79
N PRO A 126 -24.84 1.24 5.15
CA PRO A 126 -24.60 0.63 3.85
C PRO A 126 -24.55 1.70 2.74
N LEU A 127 -23.65 1.52 1.78
CA LEU A 127 -23.57 2.30 0.54
C LEU A 127 -24.15 1.51 -0.63
N ALA A 128 -24.45 2.21 -1.72
CA ALA A 128 -24.83 1.56 -2.97
C ALA A 128 -23.66 0.71 -3.51
N LYS A 129 -23.98 -0.51 -3.95
CA LYS A 129 -22.99 -1.48 -4.42
C LYS A 129 -22.46 -1.09 -5.82
N GLY A 130 -21.14 -1.00 -5.95
CA GLY A 130 -20.42 -0.84 -7.22
C GLY A 130 -19.60 -2.08 -7.60
N SER A 131 -18.47 -1.89 -8.28
CA SER A 131 -17.51 -2.96 -8.57
C SER A 131 -16.76 -3.45 -7.32
N LEU A 132 -16.10 -4.61 -7.40
CA LEU A 132 -15.48 -5.29 -6.24
C LEU A 132 -14.45 -4.43 -5.49
N LEU A 133 -13.63 -3.66 -6.22
CA LEU A 133 -12.64 -2.73 -5.67
C LEU A 133 -13.01 -1.27 -5.95
N GLY A 134 -14.16 -1.01 -6.59
CA GLY A 134 -14.62 0.35 -6.85
C GLY A 134 -15.02 1.02 -5.55
N GLY A 135 -14.51 2.23 -5.31
CA GLY A 135 -14.85 3.04 -4.14
C GLY A 135 -14.24 2.57 -2.81
N VAL A 136 -13.33 1.58 -2.80
CA VAL A 136 -12.65 1.16 -1.56
C VAL A 136 -11.61 2.18 -1.08
N TYR A 137 -10.99 2.94 -1.99
CA TYR A 137 -10.01 3.99 -1.67
C TYR A 137 -10.69 5.29 -1.22
N ALA A 138 -11.54 5.19 -0.20
CA ALA A 138 -12.11 6.31 0.50
C ALA A 138 -11.05 7.01 1.37
N TYR A 139 -11.28 8.29 1.67
CA TYR A 139 -10.45 9.06 2.59
C TYR A 139 -11.31 9.81 3.61
N LEU A 140 -10.71 10.24 4.72
CA LEU A 140 -11.32 11.19 5.64
C LEU A 140 -10.91 12.61 5.27
N ASP A 141 -11.88 13.50 5.10
CA ASP A 141 -11.58 14.92 4.95
C ASP A 141 -11.24 15.59 6.29
N HIS A 142 -10.82 16.85 6.22
CA HIS A 142 -10.45 17.66 7.38
C HIS A 142 -11.58 17.89 8.41
N GLU A 143 -12.82 17.49 8.11
CA GLU A 143 -13.97 17.52 9.01
C GLU A 143 -14.33 16.12 9.54
N ASN A 144 -13.43 15.13 9.38
CA ASN A 144 -13.62 13.72 9.74
C ASN A 144 -14.75 13.02 8.97
N ARG A 145 -15.16 13.53 7.82
CA ARG A 145 -16.18 12.88 6.98
C ARG A 145 -15.51 11.89 6.04
N LEU A 146 -16.09 10.70 5.90
CA LEU A 146 -15.68 9.76 4.87
C LEU A 146 -16.11 10.29 3.50
N VAL A 147 -15.16 10.41 2.59
CA VAL A 147 -15.38 10.78 1.19
C VAL A 147 -15.17 9.55 0.33
N ALA A 148 -16.19 9.20 -0.46
CA ALA A 148 -16.17 8.03 -1.34
C ALA A 148 -17.04 8.29 -2.58
N VAL A 149 -16.89 7.45 -3.60
CA VAL A 149 -17.85 7.36 -4.70
C VAL A 149 -18.57 6.02 -4.60
N ASP A 150 -19.90 6.05 -4.52
CA ASP A 150 -20.70 4.85 -4.37
C ASP A 150 -21.09 4.20 -5.72
N GLY A 151 -21.76 3.05 -5.67
CA GLY A 151 -22.23 2.34 -6.86
C GLY A 151 -23.30 3.07 -7.69
N ASN A 152 -23.88 4.16 -7.20
CA ASN A 152 -24.78 5.02 -7.98
C ASN A 152 -24.01 6.10 -8.76
N ARG A 153 -22.68 6.07 -8.74
CA ARG A 153 -21.81 7.11 -9.31
C ARG A 153 -22.02 8.46 -8.62
N GLN A 154 -22.16 8.43 -7.30
CA GLN A 154 -22.29 9.64 -6.47
C GLN A 154 -21.06 9.83 -5.60
N LEU A 155 -20.43 11.00 -5.68
CA LEU A 155 -19.44 11.43 -4.71
C LEU A 155 -20.19 11.82 -3.43
N VAL A 156 -20.02 11.02 -2.38
CA VAL A 156 -20.70 11.16 -1.10
C VAL A 156 -19.73 11.59 -0.01
N ARG A 157 -20.22 12.42 0.93
CA ARG A 157 -19.54 12.71 2.20
C ARG A 157 -20.40 12.21 3.34
N ILE A 158 -19.89 11.29 4.14
CA ILE A 158 -20.58 10.70 5.29
C ILE A 158 -19.97 11.23 6.58
N ALA A 159 -20.77 11.96 7.35
CA ALA A 159 -20.38 12.45 8.68
C ALA A 159 -20.82 11.46 9.77
N HIS A 160 -20.23 11.57 10.96
CA HIS A 160 -20.73 10.96 12.17
C HIS A 160 -21.10 12.00 13.21
N ALA A 161 -22.18 11.73 13.93
CA ALA A 161 -22.70 12.60 14.98
C ALA A 161 -23.31 11.78 16.12
N GLN A 162 -23.39 12.37 17.32
CA GLN A 162 -24.13 11.78 18.44
C GLN A 162 -25.60 12.21 18.41
N ASN A 163 -26.48 11.28 18.77
CA ASN A 163 -27.87 11.54 19.11
C ASN A 163 -27.96 12.18 20.51
N PRO A 164 -29.11 12.79 20.87
CA PRO A 164 -29.31 13.35 22.22
C PRO A 164 -29.12 12.34 23.37
N ASP A 165 -29.26 11.04 23.10
CA ASP A 165 -29.04 9.95 24.06
C ASP A 165 -27.58 9.47 24.13
N GLY A 166 -26.66 10.08 23.37
CA GLY A 166 -25.25 9.75 23.31
C GLY A 166 -24.88 8.62 22.34
N THR A 167 -25.85 7.99 21.67
CA THR A 167 -25.57 6.98 20.64
C THR A 167 -25.01 7.61 19.36
N TRP A 168 -24.13 6.92 18.66
CA TRP A 168 -23.56 7.40 17.40
C TRP A 168 -24.48 7.08 16.21
N ARG A 169 -24.46 7.96 15.21
CA ARG A 169 -25.05 7.72 13.89
C ARG A 169 -24.08 8.17 12.78
N LEU A 170 -24.22 7.55 11.62
CA LEU A 170 -23.61 7.99 10.36
C LEU A 170 -24.69 8.66 9.51
N GLU A 171 -24.38 9.78 8.87
CA GLU A 171 -25.32 10.55 8.06
C GLU A 171 -24.68 11.06 6.76
N LEU A 172 -25.45 10.98 5.66
CA LEU A 172 -25.05 11.58 4.39
C LEU A 172 -25.11 13.11 4.52
N SER A 173 -23.94 13.73 4.51
CA SER A 173 -23.77 15.17 4.70
C SER A 173 -23.72 15.95 3.39
N ASP A 174 -23.21 15.33 2.32
CA ASP A 174 -23.13 15.93 0.99
C ASP A 174 -23.16 14.86 -0.09
N VAL A 175 -23.68 15.22 -1.26
CA VAL A 175 -23.77 14.35 -2.45
C VAL A 175 -23.58 15.17 -3.74
N ILE A 176 -22.72 14.67 -4.63
CA ILE A 176 -22.53 15.21 -5.98
C ILE A 176 -22.74 14.06 -6.96
N ASP A 177 -23.65 14.26 -7.92
CA ASP A 177 -23.93 13.27 -8.97
C ASP A 177 -22.84 13.32 -10.04
N LEU A 178 -22.16 12.19 -10.26
CA LEU A 178 -21.16 12.02 -11.31
C LEU A 178 -21.71 11.22 -12.49
N SER A 179 -22.99 10.86 -12.50
CA SER A 179 -23.60 10.01 -13.53
C SER A 179 -23.53 10.58 -14.96
N GLY A 180 -23.35 11.89 -15.09
CA GLY A 180 -23.14 12.56 -16.37
C GLY A 180 -21.72 12.50 -16.93
N VAL A 181 -20.73 12.13 -16.10
CA VAL A 181 -19.31 12.06 -16.48
C VAL A 181 -18.66 10.70 -16.24
N VAL A 182 -19.27 9.84 -15.43
CA VAL A 182 -18.88 8.44 -15.24
C VAL A 182 -19.92 7.55 -15.91
N ALA A 183 -19.45 6.71 -16.83
CA ALA A 183 -20.30 5.79 -17.60
C ALA A 183 -21.03 4.78 -16.70
N ALA A 184 -22.20 4.29 -17.14
CA ALA A 184 -23.04 3.41 -16.33
C ALA A 184 -22.45 2.02 -16.07
N ASP A 185 -21.54 1.57 -16.94
CA ASP A 185 -20.78 0.33 -16.86
C ASP A 185 -19.37 0.55 -16.25
N ASP A 186 -19.08 1.75 -15.77
CA ASP A 186 -17.79 2.11 -15.17
C ASP A 186 -17.97 2.52 -13.70
N ASN A 187 -16.88 2.49 -12.94
CA ASN A 187 -16.85 2.81 -11.52
C ASN A 187 -15.59 3.61 -11.19
N VAL A 188 -15.69 4.52 -10.22
CA VAL A 188 -14.51 5.20 -9.68
C VAL A 188 -13.67 4.19 -8.89
N THR A 189 -12.42 4.00 -9.31
CA THR A 189 -11.46 3.13 -8.65
C THR A 189 -10.88 3.85 -7.43
N GLY A 190 -10.31 5.05 -7.61
CA GLY A 190 -9.69 5.81 -6.53
C GLY A 190 -10.00 7.30 -6.59
N LEU A 191 -9.91 7.96 -5.43
CA LEU A 191 -10.12 9.40 -5.27
C LEU A 191 -9.19 9.98 -4.20
N ALA A 192 -8.82 11.25 -4.36
CA ALA A 192 -8.01 11.99 -3.38
C ALA A 192 -8.26 13.50 -3.50
N PRO A 193 -8.17 14.27 -2.40
CA PRO A 193 -8.29 15.72 -2.46
C PRO A 193 -7.00 16.36 -2.96
N ASP A 194 -7.07 17.51 -3.64
CA ASP A 194 -5.90 18.37 -3.84
C ASP A 194 -5.78 19.49 -2.79
N TRP A 195 -4.70 20.28 -2.84
CA TRP A 195 -4.41 21.36 -1.89
C TRP A 195 -5.30 22.60 -2.07
N THR A 196 -6.24 22.57 -3.01
CA THR A 196 -7.21 23.65 -3.26
C THR A 196 -8.65 23.26 -2.95
N GLY A 197 -8.88 22.01 -2.53
CA GLY A 197 -10.18 21.52 -2.08
C GLY A 197 -10.98 20.80 -3.17
N ASN A 198 -10.38 20.58 -4.34
CA ASN A 198 -11.01 19.75 -5.36
C ASN A 198 -10.84 18.28 -5.00
N VAL A 199 -11.73 17.44 -5.53
CA VAL A 199 -11.64 15.98 -5.41
C VAL A 199 -11.28 15.40 -6.76
N TRP A 200 -10.06 14.87 -6.88
CA TRP A 200 -9.64 14.11 -8.05
C TRP A 200 -10.17 12.68 -7.95
N PHE A 201 -10.48 12.09 -9.10
CA PHE A 201 -10.89 10.70 -9.21
C PHE A 201 -10.41 10.08 -10.52
N ALA A 202 -10.29 8.75 -10.55
CA ALA A 202 -10.10 7.98 -11.77
C ALA A 202 -11.02 6.77 -11.79
N THR A 203 -11.50 6.42 -12.97
CA THR A 203 -12.42 5.29 -13.18
C THR A 203 -11.70 4.07 -13.76
N GLY A 204 -12.32 2.90 -13.60
CA GLY A 204 -11.79 1.63 -14.08
C GLY A 204 -11.50 1.64 -15.58
N HIS A 205 -12.35 2.29 -16.38
CA HIS A 205 -12.18 2.38 -17.84
C HIS A 205 -11.29 3.53 -18.33
N GLY A 206 -10.61 4.24 -17.42
CA GLY A 206 -9.59 5.21 -17.79
C GLY A 206 -10.09 6.64 -17.96
N THR A 207 -11.24 7.01 -17.39
CA THR A 207 -11.64 8.41 -17.26
C THR A 207 -10.99 9.00 -16.01
N VAL A 208 -10.29 10.13 -16.14
CA VAL A 208 -9.75 10.91 -15.02
C VAL A 208 -10.55 12.19 -14.87
N GLY A 209 -10.97 12.50 -13.65
CA GLY A 209 -11.78 13.67 -13.38
C GLY A 209 -11.40 14.43 -12.13
N VAL A 210 -11.92 15.65 -12.06
CA VAL A 210 -11.81 16.53 -10.90
C VAL A 210 -13.17 17.17 -10.63
N VAL A 211 -13.63 17.07 -9.39
CA VAL A 211 -14.80 17.81 -8.89
C VAL A 211 -14.29 19.07 -8.22
N GLY A 212 -14.61 20.23 -8.79
CA GLY A 212 -14.22 21.52 -8.26
C GLY A 212 -14.97 21.92 -6.98
N THR A 213 -14.49 22.94 -6.30
CA THR A 213 -15.19 23.56 -5.16
C THR A 213 -16.51 24.24 -5.55
N ASP A 214 -16.68 24.54 -6.84
CA ASP A 214 -17.93 24.93 -7.49
C ASP A 214 -18.91 23.76 -7.70
N ARG A 215 -18.49 22.54 -7.34
CA ARG A 215 -19.23 21.27 -7.45
C ARG A 215 -19.41 20.79 -8.89
N ILE A 216 -18.66 21.33 -9.84
CA ILE A 216 -18.69 20.92 -11.24
C ILE A 216 -17.60 19.86 -11.45
N ALA A 217 -17.97 18.77 -12.15
CA ALA A 217 -17.03 17.73 -12.54
C ALA A 217 -16.50 17.98 -13.95
N HIS A 218 -15.17 17.96 -14.08
CA HIS A 218 -14.46 18.01 -15.37
C HIS A 218 -13.73 16.69 -15.56
N THR A 219 -13.70 16.17 -16.79
CA THR A 219 -13.06 14.88 -17.10
C THR A 219 -12.25 14.93 -18.38
N ILE A 220 -11.29 14.02 -18.47
CA ILE A 220 -10.65 13.60 -19.72
C ILE A 220 -10.67 12.06 -19.77
N ASP A 221 -10.72 11.53 -20.98
CA ASP A 221 -10.52 10.10 -21.22
C ASP A 221 -9.05 9.85 -21.56
N LEU A 222 -8.45 8.87 -20.88
CA LEU A 222 -7.13 8.35 -21.22
C LEU A 222 -7.23 7.47 -22.49
N PRO A 223 -6.09 7.13 -23.14
CA PRO A 223 -6.11 6.32 -24.34
C PRO A 223 -6.89 5.01 -24.17
N GLU A 224 -7.62 4.61 -25.22
CA GLU A 224 -8.43 3.39 -25.22
C GLU A 224 -7.62 2.15 -24.81
N GLY A 225 -8.20 1.32 -23.94
CA GLY A 225 -7.57 0.11 -23.41
C GLY A 225 -6.70 0.32 -22.17
N GLU A 226 -6.43 1.56 -21.77
CA GLU A 226 -5.76 1.87 -20.51
C GLU A 226 -6.76 1.86 -19.35
N GLN A 227 -6.63 0.89 -18.45
CA GLN A 227 -7.52 0.74 -17.28
C GLN A 227 -6.82 1.22 -16.02
N VAL A 228 -7.56 1.81 -15.08
CA VAL A 228 -7.05 2.15 -13.73
C VAL A 228 -7.55 1.11 -12.74
N GLN A 229 -6.64 0.26 -12.26
CA GLN A 229 -6.97 -0.92 -11.44
C GLN A 229 -6.56 -0.77 -9.96
N ASN A 230 -5.91 0.33 -9.59
CA ASN A 230 -5.55 0.69 -8.22
C ASN A 230 -5.83 2.20 -7.99
N SER A 231 -5.51 2.75 -6.82
CA SER A 231 -5.80 4.13 -6.45
C SER A 231 -5.03 5.18 -7.27
N ILE A 232 -5.36 6.44 -7.03
CA ILE A 232 -4.62 7.62 -7.48
C ILE A 232 -3.95 8.29 -6.29
N SER A 233 -3.01 9.19 -6.58
CA SER A 233 -2.31 9.96 -5.55
C SER A 233 -2.18 11.41 -5.96
N THR A 234 -2.14 12.31 -4.98
CA THR A 234 -2.05 13.76 -5.20
C THR A 234 -0.87 14.33 -4.43
N SER A 235 -0.30 15.40 -4.98
CA SER A 235 0.77 16.18 -4.38
C SER A 235 0.51 17.67 -4.62
N PRO A 236 1.27 18.59 -3.98
CA PRO A 236 1.18 20.02 -4.29
C PRO A 236 1.49 20.36 -5.76
N THR A 237 2.13 19.45 -6.51
CA THR A 237 2.53 19.66 -7.90
C THR A 237 1.59 18.99 -8.91
N GLY A 238 0.67 18.14 -8.48
CA GLY A 238 -0.37 17.56 -9.33
C GLY A 238 -0.86 16.19 -8.86
N THR A 239 -1.45 15.44 -9.78
CA THR A 239 -2.14 14.17 -9.53
C THR A 239 -1.49 13.07 -10.35
N ALA A 240 -1.08 11.98 -9.69
CA ALA A 240 -0.53 10.81 -10.35
C ALA A 240 -1.61 9.73 -10.54
N VAL A 241 -1.69 9.18 -11.75
CA VAL A 241 -2.60 8.09 -12.10
C VAL A 241 -1.79 7.01 -12.83
N ALA A 242 -1.77 5.80 -12.29
CA ALA A 242 -1.24 4.65 -13.00
C ALA A 242 -2.37 3.89 -13.68
N THR A 243 -2.22 3.70 -14.99
CA THR A 243 -3.05 2.78 -15.77
C THR A 243 -2.32 1.46 -15.91
N THR A 244 -2.96 0.47 -16.54
CA THR A 244 -2.31 -0.79 -16.93
C THR A 244 -1.14 -0.62 -17.91
N HIS A 245 -0.96 0.56 -18.53
CA HIS A 245 0.05 0.80 -19.57
C HIS A 245 1.08 1.88 -19.22
N ALA A 246 0.69 2.90 -18.46
CA ALA A 246 1.53 4.05 -18.22
C ALA A 246 1.21 4.74 -16.88
N LEU A 247 2.20 5.47 -16.38
CA LEU A 247 2.05 6.43 -15.30
C LEU A 247 1.83 7.82 -15.89
N TYR A 248 0.88 8.56 -15.34
CA TYR A 248 0.54 9.92 -15.73
C TYR A 248 0.74 10.86 -14.56
N GLN A 249 1.17 12.09 -14.89
CA GLN A 249 1.03 13.26 -14.04
C GLN A 249 0.04 14.21 -14.69
N LEU A 250 -0.93 14.66 -13.91
CA LEU A 250 -1.97 15.57 -14.34
C LEU A 250 -2.03 16.79 -13.44
N SER A 251 -2.44 17.92 -14.01
CA SER A 251 -2.77 19.12 -13.27
C SER A 251 -4.07 19.72 -13.76
N ARG A 252 -4.74 20.46 -12.89
CA ARG A 252 -5.90 21.27 -13.27
C ARG A 252 -5.43 22.64 -13.75
N LYS A 253 -5.87 23.06 -14.93
CA LYS A 253 -5.60 24.37 -15.54
C LYS A 253 -6.92 25.08 -15.81
N GLY A 254 -7.43 25.76 -14.78
CA GLY A 254 -8.79 26.32 -14.81
C GLY A 254 -9.82 25.19 -14.82
N ASP A 255 -10.64 25.15 -15.86
CA ASP A 255 -11.67 24.12 -16.05
C ASP A 255 -11.15 22.88 -16.81
N ASP A 256 -9.90 22.93 -17.29
CA ASP A 256 -9.30 21.84 -18.05
C ASP A 256 -8.41 20.96 -17.16
N ILE A 257 -8.33 19.67 -17.50
CA ILE A 257 -7.31 18.75 -16.99
C ILE A 257 -6.21 18.62 -18.04
N ALA A 258 -4.96 18.91 -17.64
CA ALA A 258 -3.80 18.75 -18.49
C ALA A 258 -3.00 17.51 -18.09
N VAL A 259 -2.61 16.70 -19.08
CA VAL A 259 -1.56 15.70 -18.91
C VAL A 259 -0.22 16.42 -19.00
N ASP A 260 0.47 16.57 -17.87
CA ASP A 260 1.77 17.25 -17.83
C ASP A 260 2.87 16.34 -18.37
N TRP A 261 2.80 15.04 -18.06
CA TRP A 261 3.63 14.02 -18.69
C TRP A 261 2.98 12.62 -18.59
N ARG A 262 3.47 11.71 -19.43
CA ARG A 262 3.07 10.28 -19.48
C ARG A 262 4.32 9.42 -19.65
N GLN A 263 4.49 8.39 -18.82
CA GLN A 263 5.58 7.43 -18.92
C GLN A 263 5.06 5.99 -19.06
N PRO A 264 5.29 5.33 -20.21
CA PRO A 264 5.01 3.90 -20.33
C PRO A 264 6.01 3.09 -19.48
N TYR A 265 5.58 1.94 -18.99
CA TYR A 265 6.44 1.02 -18.24
C TYR A 265 6.27 -0.42 -18.75
N ASN A 266 7.15 -1.32 -18.31
CA ASN A 266 7.04 -2.73 -18.68
C ASN A 266 5.88 -3.39 -17.95
N ARG A 267 4.75 -3.58 -18.63
CA ARG A 267 3.57 -4.28 -18.07
C ARG A 267 3.63 -5.81 -18.15
N GLY A 268 4.74 -6.37 -18.63
CA GLY A 268 4.90 -7.82 -18.79
C GLY A 268 3.97 -8.45 -19.83
N PRO A 269 4.16 -9.75 -20.12
CA PRO A 269 3.37 -10.47 -21.12
C PRO A 269 1.95 -10.84 -20.63
N ALA A 270 1.74 -10.87 -19.31
CA ALA A 270 0.48 -11.22 -18.66
C ALA A 270 0.48 -10.70 -17.21
N ARG A 271 -0.66 -10.83 -16.51
CA ARG A 271 -0.72 -10.66 -15.06
C ARG A 271 0.08 -11.75 -14.37
N ASN A 272 0.86 -11.40 -13.34
CA ASN A 272 1.55 -12.41 -12.53
C ASN A 272 0.59 -13.05 -11.51
N PRO A 273 0.80 -14.33 -11.11
CA PRO A 273 0.15 -14.89 -9.93
C PRO A 273 0.28 -13.96 -8.71
N GLY A 274 -0.80 -13.76 -7.97
CA GLY A 274 -0.79 -12.88 -6.79
C GLY A 274 -0.84 -11.38 -7.10
N GLN A 275 -1.21 -11.01 -8.33
CA GLN A 275 -1.64 -9.67 -8.70
C GLN A 275 -3.15 -9.63 -8.98
N LEU A 276 -3.74 -8.46 -8.81
CA LEU A 276 -5.13 -8.12 -9.12
C LEU A 276 -5.25 -7.29 -10.40
N SER A 277 -4.12 -6.87 -10.99
CA SER A 277 -4.07 -6.08 -12.21
C SER A 277 -3.08 -6.62 -13.25
N TRP A 278 -3.31 -6.38 -14.55
CA TRP A 278 -2.30 -6.59 -15.60
C TRP A 278 -1.58 -5.28 -15.89
N GLY A 279 -0.76 -4.87 -14.93
CA GLY A 279 -0.04 -3.60 -14.94
C GLY A 279 0.77 -3.49 -13.66
N THR A 280 1.06 -2.27 -13.23
CA THR A 280 1.89 -2.03 -12.04
C THR A 280 1.34 -2.69 -10.78
N GLY A 281 0.02 -2.76 -10.62
CA GLY A 281 -0.61 -3.17 -9.36
C GLY A 281 -0.31 -2.25 -8.19
N SER A 282 0.55 -1.24 -8.32
CA SER A 282 0.84 -0.26 -7.28
C SER A 282 0.04 1.03 -7.47
N THR A 283 -0.47 1.58 -6.38
CA THR A 283 -0.80 3.02 -6.31
C THR A 283 0.48 3.82 -6.56
N PRO A 284 0.48 4.88 -7.41
CA PRO A 284 1.65 5.73 -7.60
C PRO A 284 2.07 6.45 -6.32
N THR A 285 3.29 6.24 -5.84
CA THR A 285 3.71 6.80 -4.55
C THR A 285 4.60 8.02 -4.74
N TYR A 286 4.19 9.18 -4.20
CA TYR A 286 5.03 10.36 -4.11
C TYR A 286 5.97 10.29 -2.91
N PHE A 287 7.21 10.72 -3.11
CA PHE A 287 8.23 10.81 -2.06
C PHE A 287 9.36 11.74 -2.50
N GLY A 288 10.33 11.98 -1.62
CA GLY A 288 11.56 12.66 -2.01
C GLY A 288 12.23 13.37 -0.84
N PRO A 289 13.52 13.69 -0.96
CA PRO A 289 14.31 14.24 0.14
C PRO A 289 14.11 15.72 0.40
N SER A 290 13.54 16.47 -0.54
CA SER A 290 13.41 17.93 -0.44
C SER A 290 11.99 18.34 -0.05
N THR A 291 10.99 17.78 -0.72
CA THR A 291 9.58 18.16 -0.53
C THR A 291 8.69 17.02 -0.08
N GLY A 292 9.18 15.77 -0.06
CA GLY A 292 8.33 14.60 0.10
C GLY A 292 7.47 14.29 -1.13
N SER A 293 7.69 15.00 -2.25
CA SER A 293 6.97 14.80 -3.53
C SER A 293 7.84 15.07 -4.75
N ASP A 294 9.16 15.02 -4.59
CA ASP A 294 10.14 15.28 -5.65
C ASP A 294 10.12 14.22 -6.75
N PHE A 295 9.76 13.00 -6.35
CA PHE A 295 9.68 11.81 -7.17
C PHE A 295 8.31 11.14 -7.02
N VAL A 296 7.96 10.35 -8.03
CA VAL A 296 6.86 9.39 -8.00
C VAL A 296 7.39 8.02 -8.41
N THR A 297 6.99 6.98 -7.69
CA THR A 297 7.43 5.60 -7.93
C THR A 297 6.26 4.65 -8.14
N ILE A 298 6.50 3.64 -8.96
CA ILE A 298 5.63 2.47 -9.16
C ILE A 298 6.50 1.21 -9.21
N ILE A 299 5.88 0.04 -9.06
CA ILE A 299 6.52 -1.25 -9.38
C ILE A 299 6.02 -1.68 -10.75
N ASP A 300 6.92 -1.90 -11.71
CA ASP A 300 6.51 -2.40 -13.00
C ASP A 300 6.05 -3.87 -12.93
N ASN A 301 5.55 -4.41 -14.04
CA ASN A 301 5.16 -5.81 -14.14
C ASN A 301 6.12 -6.58 -15.05
N ALA A 302 7.41 -6.23 -15.03
CA ALA A 302 8.40 -6.93 -15.81
C ALA A 302 8.47 -8.41 -15.38
N HIS A 303 8.68 -9.29 -16.35
CA HIS A 303 8.83 -10.73 -16.15
C HIS A 303 10.23 -11.17 -16.62
N PRO A 304 10.96 -12.01 -15.86
CA PRO A 304 10.56 -12.71 -14.64
C PRO A 304 10.71 -11.89 -13.35
N THR A 305 11.37 -10.72 -13.40
CA THR A 305 11.67 -9.92 -12.22
C THR A 305 11.11 -8.52 -12.38
N VAL A 306 10.29 -8.08 -11.42
CA VAL A 306 9.72 -6.72 -11.39
C VAL A 306 10.78 -5.72 -10.96
N SER A 307 10.61 -4.47 -11.38
CA SER A 307 11.50 -3.37 -11.05
C SER A 307 10.76 -2.21 -10.43
N VAL A 308 11.39 -1.57 -9.45
CA VAL A 308 11.05 -0.21 -9.04
C VAL A 308 11.35 0.73 -10.19
N ARG A 309 10.42 1.62 -10.51
CA ARG A 309 10.57 2.70 -11.49
C ARG A 309 10.36 4.03 -10.80
N VAL A 310 11.37 4.90 -10.84
CA VAL A 310 11.32 6.23 -10.20
C VAL A 310 11.36 7.32 -11.26
N TYR A 311 10.40 8.23 -11.21
CA TYR A 311 10.31 9.37 -12.11
C TYR A 311 10.32 10.67 -11.31
N ARG A 312 10.87 11.72 -11.92
CA ARG A 312 10.75 13.09 -11.44
C ARG A 312 9.29 13.54 -11.53
N SER A 313 8.70 14.02 -10.43
CA SER A 313 7.30 14.45 -10.42
C SER A 313 7.02 15.64 -11.36
N ASP A 314 8.00 16.55 -11.50
CA ASP A 314 7.88 17.78 -12.29
C ASP A 314 7.94 17.58 -13.80
N THR A 315 8.68 16.58 -14.26
CA THR A 315 9.08 16.44 -15.66
C THR A 315 8.81 15.05 -16.24
N GLY A 316 8.53 14.07 -15.38
CA GLY A 316 8.40 12.67 -15.76
C GLY A 316 9.71 12.01 -16.16
N ALA A 317 10.86 12.69 -16.04
CA ALA A 317 12.15 12.11 -16.38
C ALA A 317 12.46 10.92 -15.46
N GLU A 318 12.84 9.79 -16.05
CA GLU A 318 13.25 8.61 -15.28
C GLU A 318 14.54 8.91 -14.51
N VAL A 319 14.47 8.74 -13.20
CA VAL A 319 15.62 8.84 -12.29
C VAL A 319 16.39 7.53 -12.29
N CYS A 320 15.68 6.40 -12.17
CA CYS A 320 16.28 5.08 -12.15
C CYS A 320 15.25 3.97 -12.40
N SER A 321 15.77 2.78 -12.70
CA SER A 321 15.05 1.51 -12.68
C SER A 321 15.90 0.48 -11.94
N GLN A 322 15.32 -0.22 -10.96
CA GLN A 322 16.03 -1.19 -10.13
C GLN A 322 15.21 -2.48 -9.96
N PRO A 323 15.70 -3.63 -10.45
CA PRO A 323 15.09 -4.93 -10.14
C PRO A 323 15.05 -5.18 -8.63
N VAL A 324 13.95 -5.74 -8.13
CA VAL A 324 13.69 -6.01 -6.70
C VAL A 324 13.15 -7.41 -6.49
N LEU A 325 13.01 -7.83 -5.23
CA LEU A 325 12.45 -9.11 -4.79
C LEU A 325 13.24 -10.32 -5.31
N THR A 326 14.54 -10.14 -5.52
CA THR A 326 15.42 -11.17 -6.08
C THR A 326 15.74 -12.27 -5.08
N ALA A 327 15.75 -11.95 -3.78
CA ALA A 327 16.01 -12.91 -2.71
C ALA A 327 14.94 -13.99 -2.62
N ALA A 328 13.68 -13.60 -2.77
CA ALA A 328 12.54 -14.52 -2.79
C ALA A 328 12.47 -15.37 -4.08
N GLY A 329 13.08 -14.91 -5.17
CA GLY A 329 13.18 -15.60 -6.48
C GLY A 329 14.46 -16.41 -6.71
N LYS A 330 15.28 -16.68 -5.68
CA LYS A 330 16.61 -17.31 -5.83
C LYS A 330 16.60 -18.72 -6.43
N ASP A 331 15.48 -19.42 -6.37
CA ASP A 331 15.27 -20.72 -7.01
C ASP A 331 14.89 -20.62 -8.50
N GLY A 332 14.89 -19.40 -9.05
CA GLY A 332 14.46 -19.10 -10.42
C GLY A 332 12.97 -18.78 -10.53
N SER A 333 12.24 -18.73 -9.42
CA SER A 333 10.84 -18.30 -9.42
C SER A 333 10.70 -16.81 -9.77
N PRO A 334 9.65 -16.42 -10.52
CA PRO A 334 9.39 -15.02 -10.81
C PRO A 334 9.01 -14.22 -9.56
N SER A 335 9.05 -12.89 -9.69
CA SER A 335 8.58 -11.95 -8.69
C SER A 335 7.37 -11.17 -9.19
N GLY A 336 6.66 -10.51 -8.28
CA GLY A 336 5.47 -9.72 -8.57
C GLY A 336 5.07 -8.93 -7.33
N SER A 337 4.41 -7.80 -7.53
CA SER A 337 3.87 -6.95 -6.47
C SER A 337 2.52 -6.39 -6.90
N GLU A 338 1.58 -6.35 -5.96
CA GLU A 338 0.25 -5.72 -6.10
C GLU A 338 0.05 -4.62 -5.03
N ASN A 339 1.08 -4.35 -4.23
CA ASN A 339 1.00 -3.34 -3.19
C ASN A 339 1.66 -2.06 -3.70
N SER A 340 1.21 -0.93 -3.17
CA SER A 340 1.99 0.30 -3.22
C SER A 340 3.33 0.09 -2.48
N PRO A 341 4.43 0.66 -3.00
CA PRO A 341 5.68 0.68 -2.25
C PRO A 341 5.61 1.71 -1.12
N ILE A 342 6.24 1.39 0.00
CA ILE A 342 6.54 2.43 1.01
C ILE A 342 7.63 3.31 0.43
N ALA A 343 7.49 4.64 0.47
CA ALA A 343 8.59 5.52 0.05
C ALA A 343 8.70 6.81 0.87
N ILE A 344 9.92 7.15 1.28
CA ILE A 344 10.24 8.37 2.03
C ILE A 344 11.68 8.80 1.81
N GLY A 345 11.90 10.11 1.65
CA GLY A 345 13.23 10.67 1.46
C GLY A 345 13.93 10.06 0.26
N HIS A 346 14.94 9.23 0.53
CA HIS A 346 15.72 8.50 -0.47
C HIS A 346 15.40 7.01 -0.56
N SER A 347 14.46 6.50 0.24
CA SER A 347 14.26 5.06 0.40
C SER A 347 12.89 4.62 -0.11
N ILE A 348 12.87 3.44 -0.74
CA ILE A 348 11.70 2.75 -1.25
C ILE A 348 11.72 1.32 -0.72
N TYR A 349 10.60 0.83 -0.21
CA TYR A 349 10.44 -0.54 0.27
C TYR A 349 9.33 -1.23 -0.51
N VAL A 350 9.65 -2.39 -1.06
CA VAL A 350 8.73 -3.15 -1.93
C VAL A 350 8.41 -4.46 -1.27
N ALA A 351 7.13 -4.78 -1.12
CA ALA A 351 6.67 -6.10 -0.69
C ALA A 351 6.28 -6.97 -1.89
N GLY A 352 6.72 -8.23 -1.87
CA GLY A 352 6.37 -9.21 -2.90
C GLY A 352 5.03 -9.88 -2.63
N THR A 353 4.19 -9.96 -3.66
CA THR A 353 2.89 -10.63 -3.62
C THR A 353 2.83 -11.82 -4.57
N TYR A 354 3.91 -12.15 -5.27
CA TYR A 354 3.92 -13.26 -6.25
C TYR A 354 3.43 -14.57 -5.62
N GLY A 355 2.37 -15.13 -6.19
CA GLY A 355 1.72 -16.36 -5.72
C GLY A 355 0.74 -16.18 -4.55
N TYR A 356 0.45 -14.95 -4.12
CA TYR A 356 -0.54 -14.71 -3.07
C TYR A 356 -1.96 -15.16 -3.51
N PRO A 357 -2.71 -15.91 -2.66
CA PRO A 357 -3.92 -16.61 -3.09
C PRO A 357 -5.19 -15.77 -2.90
N TYR A 358 -5.41 -14.78 -3.77
CA TYR A 358 -6.67 -14.03 -3.76
C TYR A 358 -7.86 -14.93 -4.13
N PRO A 359 -9.00 -14.85 -3.40
CA PRO A 359 -10.17 -15.69 -3.67
C PRO A 359 -10.93 -15.25 -4.94
N THR A 360 -10.77 -14.00 -5.36
CA THR A 360 -11.38 -13.42 -6.55
C THR A 360 -10.53 -12.26 -7.06
N THR A 361 -10.71 -11.87 -8.33
CA THR A 361 -10.03 -10.74 -8.96
C THR A 361 -11.03 -9.72 -9.49
N PRO A 362 -10.64 -8.44 -9.65
CA PRO A 362 -11.45 -7.43 -10.31
C PRO A 362 -11.80 -7.79 -11.75
N GLU A 363 -12.84 -7.13 -12.27
CA GLU A 363 -13.12 -7.12 -13.70
C GLU A 363 -11.93 -6.53 -14.49
N GLY A 364 -11.67 -7.04 -15.69
CA GLY A 364 -10.58 -6.55 -16.53
C GLY A 364 -9.16 -6.98 -16.10
N ALA A 365 -8.99 -7.68 -14.98
CA ALA A 365 -7.67 -8.12 -14.49
C ALA A 365 -6.93 -9.09 -15.43
N GLY A 366 -7.65 -9.80 -16.30
CA GLY A 366 -7.10 -10.82 -17.19
C GLY A 366 -6.59 -12.07 -16.45
N PRO A 367 -6.19 -13.13 -17.19
CA PRO A 367 -5.66 -14.34 -16.58
C PRO A 367 -4.24 -14.13 -16.05
N ALA A 368 -3.94 -14.75 -14.91
CA ALA A 368 -2.56 -14.89 -14.45
C ALA A 368 -1.83 -15.96 -15.26
N VAL A 369 -0.53 -15.75 -15.53
CA VAL A 369 0.33 -16.75 -16.17
C VAL A 369 1.60 -16.96 -15.33
N PRO A 370 1.80 -18.15 -14.72
CA PRO A 370 0.85 -19.27 -14.61
C PRO A 370 -0.42 -18.87 -13.83
N ALA A 371 -1.45 -19.74 -13.82
CA ALA A 371 -2.70 -19.43 -13.12
C ALA A 371 -2.53 -19.29 -11.59
N THR A 372 -1.61 -20.08 -11.02
CA THR A 372 -1.23 -20.07 -9.61
C THR A 372 0.27 -20.29 -9.49
N ALA A 373 0.85 -19.88 -8.36
CA ALA A 373 2.24 -20.13 -8.00
C ALA A 373 2.37 -20.19 -6.47
N PRO A 374 3.46 -20.78 -5.93
CA PRO A 374 3.78 -20.65 -4.52
C PRO A 374 3.91 -19.19 -4.10
N PHE A 375 3.43 -18.84 -2.90
CA PHE A 375 3.59 -17.52 -2.33
C PHE A 375 5.01 -17.34 -1.80
N ASN A 376 5.85 -16.69 -2.61
CA ASN A 376 7.26 -16.45 -2.32
C ASN A 376 7.46 -15.32 -1.30
N GLY A 377 6.61 -14.30 -1.36
CA GLY A 377 6.76 -13.06 -0.60
C GLY A 377 8.06 -12.34 -0.90
N GLY A 378 8.70 -11.86 0.16
CA GLY A 378 9.92 -11.06 0.12
C GLY A 378 9.64 -9.58 0.33
N MET A 379 10.69 -8.88 0.73
CA MET A 379 10.69 -7.43 0.83
C MET A 379 12.08 -6.91 0.44
N THR A 380 12.14 -5.80 -0.28
CA THR A 380 13.39 -5.18 -0.73
C THR A 380 13.40 -3.71 -0.39
N ARG A 381 14.49 -3.21 0.20
CA ARG A 381 14.77 -1.77 0.28
C ARG A 381 15.68 -1.35 -0.86
N VAL A 382 15.30 -0.28 -1.53
CA VAL A 382 16.08 0.43 -2.54
C VAL A 382 16.33 1.85 -2.04
N ASP A 383 17.58 2.30 -2.10
CA ASP A 383 17.94 3.69 -1.84
C ASP A 383 18.31 4.42 -3.14
N ILE A 384 18.03 5.72 -3.18
CA ILE A 384 18.37 6.63 -4.27
C ILE A 384 19.53 7.52 -3.85
N ASP A 385 20.59 7.52 -4.64
CA ASP A 385 21.75 8.39 -4.50
C ASP A 385 21.98 9.21 -5.79
N PRO A 386 22.98 10.11 -5.86
CA PRO A 386 23.23 10.91 -7.05
C PRO A 386 23.61 10.13 -8.32
N VAL A 387 23.98 8.84 -8.23
CA VAL A 387 24.34 8.01 -9.38
C VAL A 387 23.20 7.07 -9.82
N GLY A 388 22.18 6.88 -8.98
CA GLY A 388 20.98 6.13 -9.33
C GLY A 388 20.38 5.42 -8.12
N CYS A 389 19.73 4.28 -8.39
CA CYS A 389 19.13 3.46 -7.35
C CYS A 389 19.96 2.19 -7.11
N HIS A 390 19.99 1.73 -5.86
CA HIS A 390 20.65 0.49 -5.49
C HIS A 390 19.88 -0.24 -4.39
N VAL A 391 19.93 -1.58 -4.39
CA VAL A 391 19.34 -2.39 -3.32
C VAL A 391 20.21 -2.30 -2.07
N VAL A 392 19.59 -1.99 -0.92
CA VAL A 392 20.24 -1.96 0.40
C VAL A 392 20.12 -3.32 1.08
N TRP A 393 18.91 -3.89 1.08
CA TRP A 393 18.64 -5.23 1.59
C TRP A 393 17.48 -5.87 0.84
N ASP A 394 17.45 -7.20 0.85
CA ASP A 394 16.44 -8.01 0.18
C ASP A 394 16.21 -9.29 0.99
N ASN A 395 14.99 -9.50 1.47
CA ASN A 395 14.62 -10.58 2.38
C ASN A 395 13.54 -11.50 1.77
N THR A 396 13.14 -12.53 2.51
CA THR A 396 12.14 -13.52 2.09
C THR A 396 10.88 -13.49 2.97
N ILE A 397 10.58 -12.37 3.64
CA ILE A 397 9.44 -12.27 4.55
C ILE A 397 8.14 -12.23 3.74
N ARG A 398 7.20 -13.11 4.09
CA ARG A 398 5.91 -13.26 3.39
C ARG A 398 4.82 -12.37 3.99
N SER A 399 4.90 -11.09 3.68
CA SER A 399 3.89 -10.08 4.03
C SER A 399 2.54 -10.41 3.39
N SER A 400 1.50 -10.64 4.19
CA SER A 400 0.13 -10.83 3.73
C SER A 400 -0.68 -9.53 3.69
N ALA A 401 -0.14 -8.43 4.21
CA ALA A 401 -0.76 -7.10 4.24
C ALA A 401 0.10 -6.08 3.48
N VAL A 402 -0.48 -4.90 3.18
CA VAL A 402 0.32 -3.73 2.77
C VAL A 402 1.12 -3.28 3.99
N PRO A 403 2.47 -3.32 3.94
CA PRO A 403 3.29 -2.90 5.06
C PRO A 403 3.31 -1.37 5.20
N HIS A 404 3.44 -0.86 6.43
CA HIS A 404 3.55 0.58 6.71
C HIS A 404 4.83 0.88 7.48
N LEU A 405 5.50 1.98 7.15
CA LEU A 405 6.67 2.47 7.91
C LEU A 405 6.25 3.54 8.91
N SER A 406 6.68 3.39 10.16
CA SER A 406 6.64 4.43 11.19
C SER A 406 7.94 5.22 11.20
N THR A 407 7.89 6.53 10.96
CA THR A 407 9.07 7.39 11.14
C THR A 407 9.32 7.75 12.60
N ALA A 408 8.41 7.39 13.52
CA ALA A 408 8.62 7.62 14.94
C ALA A 408 9.60 6.61 15.56
N ASP A 409 9.67 5.41 14.99
CA ASP A 409 10.45 4.30 15.54
C ASP A 409 11.28 3.53 14.49
N ASP A 410 11.30 3.97 13.23
CA ASP A 410 12.00 3.38 12.08
C ASP A 410 11.60 1.92 11.76
N ASN A 411 10.42 1.46 12.18
CA ASN A 411 9.97 0.10 11.91
C ASN A 411 8.92 0.03 10.82
N ILE A 412 8.97 -1.07 10.07
CA ILE A 412 7.93 -1.49 9.13
C ILE A 412 7.02 -2.48 9.84
N TYR A 413 5.73 -2.18 9.88
CA TYR A 413 4.69 -3.00 10.47
C TYR A 413 3.90 -3.70 9.39
N THR A 414 3.64 -4.99 9.58
CA THR A 414 2.83 -5.79 8.66
C THR A 414 2.23 -7.01 9.35
N VAL A 415 1.46 -7.80 8.60
CA VAL A 415 1.09 -9.18 8.96
C VAL A 415 1.83 -10.15 8.04
N THR A 416 2.38 -11.21 8.60
CA THR A 416 3.02 -12.30 7.86
C THR A 416 2.11 -13.52 7.77
N ARG A 417 2.19 -14.24 6.65
CA ARG A 417 1.57 -15.56 6.47
C ARG A 417 2.55 -16.67 6.86
N ASN A 418 2.15 -17.50 7.81
CA ASN A 418 2.92 -18.61 8.37
C ASN A 418 2.44 -19.94 7.80
N GLY A 419 3.32 -20.72 7.17
CA GLY A 419 2.97 -21.96 6.47
C GLY A 419 3.99 -22.32 5.39
N SER A 420 3.70 -23.28 4.51
CA SER A 420 4.50 -23.52 3.30
C SER A 420 4.28 -22.44 2.25
N ALA A 421 5.17 -22.33 1.25
CA ALA A 421 4.98 -21.46 0.09
C ALA A 421 3.73 -21.86 -0.71
N ASP A 422 3.42 -23.16 -0.78
CA ASP A 422 2.11 -23.65 -1.21
C ASP A 422 1.07 -23.32 -0.12
N THR A 423 0.36 -22.22 -0.31
CA THR A 423 -0.55 -21.67 0.71
C THR A 423 -1.76 -22.55 0.92
N THR A 424 -2.21 -22.65 2.18
CA THR A 424 -3.41 -23.42 2.55
C THR A 424 -4.33 -22.62 3.48
N PRO A 425 -5.61 -23.02 3.64
CA PRO A 425 -6.48 -22.45 4.68
C PRO A 425 -6.02 -22.73 6.12
N LEU A 426 -5.02 -23.59 6.33
CA LEU A 426 -4.44 -23.89 7.63
C LEU A 426 -3.27 -22.96 7.99
N ASP A 427 -2.88 -22.06 7.08
CA ASP A 427 -1.80 -21.13 7.30
C ASP A 427 -2.15 -20.15 8.44
N GLY A 428 -1.20 -19.92 9.34
CA GLY A 428 -1.35 -18.96 10.43
C GLY A 428 -0.98 -17.54 9.98
N TYR A 429 -1.30 -16.55 10.82
CA TYR A 429 -0.95 -15.16 10.60
C TYR A 429 -0.29 -14.57 11.84
N SER A 430 0.68 -13.69 11.66
CA SER A 430 1.32 -12.97 12.76
C SER A 430 1.47 -11.50 12.42
N PHE A 431 1.13 -10.62 13.35
CA PHE A 431 1.68 -9.27 13.33
C PHE A 431 3.20 -9.35 13.41
N ALA A 432 3.90 -8.55 12.60
CA ALA A 432 5.35 -8.56 12.49
C ALA A 432 5.90 -7.14 12.46
N VAL A 433 7.10 -7.01 13.04
CA VAL A 433 7.88 -5.77 13.07
C VAL A 433 9.19 -6.04 12.35
N ILE A 434 9.48 -5.23 11.34
CA ILE A 434 10.68 -5.34 10.51
C ILE A 434 11.50 -4.07 10.72
N ASP A 435 12.79 -4.21 11.01
CA ASP A 435 13.71 -3.06 11.07
C ASP A 435 13.91 -2.52 9.65
N SER A 436 13.57 -1.24 9.42
CA SER A 436 13.68 -0.63 8.08
C SER A 436 15.15 -0.48 7.61
N LYS A 437 16.14 -0.58 8.50
CA LYS A 437 17.56 -0.37 8.20
C LYS A 437 18.19 -1.59 7.55
N ASP A 438 17.82 -2.79 8.00
CA ASP A 438 18.44 -4.04 7.54
C ASP A 438 17.44 -5.11 7.07
N GLY A 439 16.13 -4.87 7.20
CA GLY A 439 15.09 -5.77 6.73
C GLY A 439 14.89 -7.00 7.62
N THR A 440 15.44 -7.02 8.83
CA THR A 440 15.28 -8.13 9.77
C THR A 440 13.94 -8.07 10.49
N GLN A 441 13.30 -9.22 10.70
CA GLN A 441 12.11 -9.31 11.55
C GLN A 441 12.53 -9.29 13.02
N ILE A 442 12.27 -8.19 13.71
CA ILE A 442 12.69 -7.96 15.11
C ILE A 442 11.57 -8.21 16.13
N GLY A 443 10.32 -8.35 15.68
CA GLY A 443 9.16 -8.63 16.52
C GLY A 443 8.10 -9.45 15.81
N SER A 444 7.33 -10.23 16.55
CA SER A 444 6.20 -10.98 16.03
C SER A 444 5.17 -11.30 17.10
N THR A 445 3.89 -11.29 16.75
CA THR A 445 2.79 -11.74 17.61
C THR A 445 1.77 -12.51 16.81
N THR A 446 1.51 -13.75 17.21
CA THR A 446 0.55 -14.64 16.55
C THR A 446 -0.87 -14.07 16.64
N MET A 447 -1.57 -14.05 15.52
CA MET A 447 -2.98 -13.66 15.43
C MET A 447 -3.89 -14.88 15.69
N PRO A 448 -5.16 -14.67 16.09
CA PRO A 448 -6.15 -15.74 16.21
C PRO A 448 -6.39 -16.48 14.86
N ALA A 449 -7.14 -17.58 14.90
CA ALA A 449 -7.60 -18.47 13.80
C ALA A 449 -7.12 -18.25 12.34
N THR A 450 -6.75 -19.33 11.65
CA THR A 450 -6.06 -19.30 10.34
C THR A 450 -6.79 -18.55 9.22
N ALA A 451 -7.73 -19.17 8.51
CA ALA A 451 -8.26 -18.60 7.26
C ALA A 451 -9.13 -17.34 7.43
N VAL A 452 -9.82 -17.19 8.56
CA VAL A 452 -10.71 -16.03 8.80
C VAL A 452 -9.94 -14.74 9.11
N HIS A 453 -8.66 -14.87 9.43
CA HIS A 453 -7.77 -13.75 9.67
C HIS A 453 -6.80 -13.49 8.51
N ASP A 454 -7.02 -14.12 7.34
CA ASP A 454 -6.31 -13.73 6.12
C ASP A 454 -6.61 -12.26 5.80
N THR A 455 -5.55 -11.49 5.61
CA THR A 455 -5.58 -10.04 5.44
C THR A 455 -5.90 -9.64 4.01
N LEU A 456 -5.82 -10.55 3.04
CA LEU A 456 -6.03 -10.30 1.60
C LEU A 456 -5.25 -9.09 1.05
N GLN A 457 -4.00 -8.90 1.50
CA GLN A 457 -3.20 -7.71 1.18
C GLN A 457 -3.91 -6.38 1.45
N MET A 458 -4.86 -6.35 2.39
CA MET A 458 -5.50 -5.11 2.83
C MET A 458 -4.51 -4.28 3.64
N SER A 459 -4.64 -2.96 3.53
CA SER A 459 -3.84 -2.02 4.30
C SER A 459 -4.25 -1.99 5.76
N ALA A 460 -3.28 -1.74 6.63
CA ALA A 460 -3.51 -1.54 8.05
C ALA A 460 -3.57 -0.06 8.41
N LEU A 461 -4.10 0.21 9.60
CA LEU A 461 -4.08 1.52 10.22
C LEU A 461 -3.21 1.49 11.48
N ILE A 462 -2.20 2.36 11.54
CA ILE A 462 -1.53 2.71 12.80
C ILE A 462 -2.21 3.95 13.35
N THR A 463 -2.86 3.81 14.50
CA THR A 463 -3.65 4.87 15.13
C THR A 463 -2.79 5.86 15.92
N ALA A 464 -3.36 7.02 16.25
CA ALA A 464 -2.72 8.03 17.10
C ALA A 464 -2.42 7.52 18.53
N SER A 465 -3.08 6.44 18.96
CA SER A 465 -2.82 5.73 20.22
C SER A 465 -1.70 4.68 20.13
N GLY A 466 -1.08 4.50 18.96
CA GLY A 466 -0.05 3.49 18.73
C GLY A 466 -0.58 2.06 18.59
N GLU A 467 -1.87 1.90 18.32
CA GLU A 467 -2.49 0.60 18.05
C GLU A 467 -2.49 0.31 16.54
N TYR A 468 -2.26 -0.95 16.16
CA TYR A 468 -2.29 -1.44 14.78
C TYR A 468 -3.61 -2.16 14.50
N TYR A 469 -4.38 -1.69 13.53
CA TYR A 469 -5.65 -2.26 13.11
C TYR A 469 -5.54 -2.82 11.70
N GLN A 470 -5.73 -4.13 11.56
CA GLN A 470 -5.62 -4.85 10.31
C GLN A 470 -6.97 -5.37 9.85
N GLY A 471 -7.37 -5.02 8.63
CA GLY A 471 -8.51 -5.64 7.95
C GLY A 471 -8.23 -7.11 7.65
N THR A 472 -9.22 -7.96 7.87
CA THR A 472 -9.21 -9.39 7.47
C THR A 472 -10.47 -9.73 6.69
N ILE A 473 -10.53 -10.93 6.13
CA ILE A 473 -11.72 -11.41 5.39
C ILE A 473 -13.02 -11.44 6.23
N SER A 474 -12.92 -11.45 7.57
CA SER A 474 -14.09 -11.54 8.46
C SER A 474 -14.28 -10.33 9.40
N GLY A 475 -13.39 -9.34 9.35
CA GLY A 475 -13.52 -8.13 10.16
C GLY A 475 -12.19 -7.42 10.33
N ILE A 476 -11.86 -7.07 11.58
CA ILE A 476 -10.63 -6.33 11.91
C ILE A 476 -9.93 -7.02 13.08
N VAL A 477 -8.61 -7.05 13.07
CA VAL A 477 -7.78 -7.44 14.22
C VAL A 477 -7.00 -6.23 14.69
N ARG A 478 -7.03 -5.98 16.00
CA ARG A 478 -6.22 -4.96 16.66
C ARG A 478 -5.07 -5.59 17.43
N VAL A 479 -3.91 -4.98 17.31
CA VAL A 479 -2.70 -5.27 18.08
C VAL A 479 -2.30 -4.00 18.83
N ARG A 480 -2.11 -4.12 20.14
CA ARG A 480 -1.65 -3.02 21.00
C ARG A 480 -0.63 -3.52 22.00
N ALA A 481 0.34 -2.69 22.37
CA ALA A 481 1.22 -2.97 23.49
C ALA A 481 0.41 -3.05 24.82
N TYR A 482 0.89 -3.85 25.77
CA TYR A 482 0.26 -3.98 27.10
C TYR A 482 0.39 -2.73 27.98
#